data_AF-A0A538IDQ1-F1
#
_entry.id   AF-A0A538IDQ1-F1
#
_cell.length_a   1.000
_cell.length_b   1.000
_cell.length_c   1.000
_cell.angle_alpha   90.00
_cell.angle_beta   90.00
_cell.angle_gamma   90.00
#
_symmetry.space_group_name_H-M   'P 1'
#
loop_
_entity.id
_entity.type
_entity.pdbx_description
1 polymer ?
#
loop_
_entity_poly.entity_id
_entity_poly.type
_entity_poly.pdbx_seq_one_letter_code
_entity_poly.pdbx_strand_id
1 'polypeptide(L)'
;MGRIRQPLRERSLDYASLSDPVLVTRAKAGGREALEALCVRHAPRVESLARHLLRDPEDARDAAQEALAKLCVRLRQFRGEAQFSTWLHRLVVNTCRDVAQRQRTRTHDPLPEELGADLEQDPTRGVRIT
;
A
#
# COMPACT_ATOMS: atom_id res chain seq x y z
N MET A 1 10.52 40.15 -1.93
CA MET A 1 9.39 39.50 -1.23
C MET A 1 9.65 37.99 -1.12
N GLY A 2 10.60 37.59 -0.28
CA GLY A 2 10.84 36.18 0.02
C GLY A 2 9.90 35.79 1.15
N ARG A 3 8.95 34.88 0.88
CA ARG A 3 8.04 34.37 1.90
C ARG A 3 8.87 33.69 2.98
N ILE A 4 8.88 34.31 4.14
CA ILE A 4 9.23 33.74 5.42
C ILE A 4 8.51 32.37 5.53
N ARG A 5 9.25 31.28 5.66
CA ARG A 5 8.71 30.07 6.31
C ARG A 5 9.56 29.82 7.55
N GLN A 6 8.92 30.18 8.67
CA GLN A 6 9.45 30.41 10.00
C GLN A 6 10.27 29.23 10.56
N PRO A 7 11.31 29.51 11.36
CA PRO A 7 11.87 28.57 12.33
C PRO A 7 11.10 28.73 13.67
N LEU A 8 10.09 27.89 13.93
CA LEU A 8 9.39 27.82 15.22
C LEU A 8 8.90 26.39 15.48
N ARG A 9 9.79 25.50 15.92
CA ARG A 9 9.39 24.21 16.53
C ARG A 9 9.96 24.14 17.94
N GLU A 10 9.60 25.13 18.74
CA GLU A 10 9.99 25.26 20.13
C GLU A 10 9.20 24.24 20.95
N ARG A 11 9.95 23.41 21.73
CA ARG A 11 9.54 22.19 22.44
C ARG A 11 9.22 20.98 21.56
N SER A 12 10.25 20.50 20.87
CA SER A 12 10.38 19.11 20.41
C SER A 12 10.15 18.15 21.59
N LEU A 13 8.89 17.75 21.82
CA LEU A 13 8.64 16.48 22.47
C LEU A 13 9.40 15.45 21.63
N ASP A 14 10.32 14.73 22.25
CA ASP A 14 10.98 13.62 21.59
C ASP A 14 9.95 12.50 21.38
N TYR A 15 9.18 12.58 20.31
CA TYR A 15 8.17 11.58 19.99
C TYR A 15 8.80 10.20 19.74
N ALA A 16 10.10 10.13 19.45
CA ALA A 16 10.80 8.88 19.25
C ALA A 16 10.98 8.08 20.55
N SER A 17 11.00 8.72 21.73
CA SER A 17 11.11 8.06 23.03
C SER A 17 9.76 7.79 23.72
N LEU A 18 8.65 8.37 23.24
CA LEU A 18 7.32 8.13 23.84
C LEU A 18 6.82 6.71 23.56
N SER A 19 6.09 6.12 24.49
CA SER A 19 5.49 4.80 24.29
C SER A 19 4.34 4.82 23.25
N ASP A 20 4.06 3.68 22.62
CA ASP A 20 2.98 3.56 21.63
C ASP A 20 1.62 4.04 22.16
N PRO A 21 1.18 3.72 23.40
CA PRO A 21 -0.09 4.21 23.92
C PRO A 21 -0.18 5.74 23.98
N VAL A 22 0.92 6.41 24.33
CA VAL A 22 0.99 7.88 24.39
C VAL A 22 0.92 8.46 22.97
N LEU A 23 1.68 7.90 22.04
CA LEU A 23 1.65 8.32 20.65
C LEU A 23 0.26 8.12 20.02
N VAL A 24 -0.39 6.97 20.26
CA VAL A 24 -1.75 6.68 19.79
C VAL A 24 -2.74 7.71 20.31
N THR A 25 -2.66 8.05 21.60
CA THR A 25 -3.55 9.03 22.22
C THR A 25 -3.39 10.41 21.59
N ARG A 26 -2.14 10.87 21.44
CA ARG A 26 -1.83 12.17 20.84
C ARG A 26 -2.19 12.22 19.35
N ALA A 27 -1.94 11.15 18.61
CA ALA A 27 -2.27 11.05 17.19
C ALA A 27 -3.79 11.07 16.97
N LYS A 28 -4.57 10.39 17.81
CA LYS A 28 -6.04 10.46 17.78
C LYS A 28 -6.58 11.86 18.04
N ALA A 29 -5.92 12.63 18.91
CA ALA A 29 -6.23 14.03 19.18
C ALA A 29 -5.83 15.00 18.04
N GLY A 30 -5.28 14.50 16.93
CA GLY A 30 -4.85 15.31 15.78
C GLY A 30 -3.38 15.68 15.77
N GLY A 31 -2.57 15.15 16.70
CA GLY A 31 -1.13 15.35 16.72
C GLY A 31 -0.43 14.66 15.55
N ARG A 32 -0.08 15.43 14.52
CA ARG A 32 0.56 14.92 13.29
C ARG A 32 1.92 14.26 13.58
N GLU A 33 2.71 14.86 14.45
CA GLU A 33 4.04 14.37 14.84
C GLU A 33 3.96 13.02 15.56
N ALA A 34 2.91 12.82 16.37
CA ALA A 34 2.70 11.55 17.06
C ALA A 34 2.31 10.44 16.08
N LEU A 35 1.50 10.77 15.07
CA LEU A 35 1.14 9.83 14.00
C LEU A 35 2.37 9.47 13.16
N GLU A 36 3.17 10.48 12.78
CA GLU A 36 4.42 10.28 12.04
C GLU A 36 5.38 9.38 12.81
N ALA A 37 5.57 9.63 14.11
CA ALA A 37 6.41 8.80 14.97
C ALA A 37 5.94 7.34 15.04
N LEU A 38 4.62 7.08 15.11
CA LEU A 38 4.07 5.72 15.02
C LEU A 38 4.41 5.08 13.68
N CYS A 39 4.16 5.76 12.57
CA CYS A 39 4.43 5.23 11.23
C CYS A 39 5.92 4.89 11.06
N VAL A 40 6.81 5.81 11.42
CA VAL A 40 8.27 5.63 11.32
C VAL A 40 8.73 4.47 12.21
N ARG A 41 8.27 4.41 13.46
CA ARG A 41 8.66 3.36 14.41
C ARG A 41 8.29 1.97 13.92
N HIS A 42 7.12 1.82 13.30
CA HIS A 42 6.61 0.51 12.93
C HIS A 42 6.86 0.12 11.47
N ALA A 43 7.29 1.05 10.61
CA ALA A 43 7.58 0.79 9.20
C ALA A 43 8.52 -0.42 8.99
N PRO A 44 9.65 -0.57 9.70
CA PRO A 44 10.54 -1.73 9.49
C PRO A 44 9.86 -3.07 9.78
N ARG A 45 8.99 -3.11 10.80
CA ARG A 45 8.23 -4.32 11.16
C ARG A 45 7.13 -4.63 10.15
N VAL A 46 6.46 -3.60 9.65
CA VAL A 46 5.43 -3.71 8.60
C VAL A 46 6.06 -4.25 7.31
N GLU A 47 7.17 -3.67 6.87
CA GLU A 47 7.93 -4.11 5.70
C GLU A 47 8.44 -5.54 5.85
N SER A 48 9.03 -5.87 7.01
CA SER A 48 9.50 -7.22 7.28
C SER A 48 8.34 -8.21 7.19
N LEU A 49 7.21 -7.94 7.83
CA LEU A 49 6.06 -8.83 7.80
C LEU A 49 5.48 -8.99 6.39
N ALA A 50 5.34 -7.91 5.63
CA ALA A 50 4.86 -7.97 4.25
C ALA A 50 5.77 -8.84 3.36
N ARG A 51 7.10 -8.69 3.47
CA ARG A 51 8.08 -9.55 2.77
C ARG A 51 8.01 -11.02 3.16
N HIS A 52 7.60 -11.33 4.40
CA HIS A 52 7.41 -12.73 4.81
C HIS A 52 6.11 -13.33 4.27
N LEU A 53 5.09 -12.51 4.02
CA LEU A 53 3.77 -12.96 3.60
C LEU A 53 3.59 -13.01 2.08
N LEU A 54 4.32 -12.17 1.35
CA LEU A 54 4.24 -12.04 -0.10
C LEU A 54 5.53 -12.50 -0.76
N ARG A 55 5.42 -13.26 -1.85
CA ARG A 55 6.56 -13.79 -2.61
C ARG A 55 7.19 -12.73 -3.51
N ASP A 56 6.36 -11.86 -4.07
CA ASP A 56 6.81 -10.78 -4.94
C ASP A 56 7.28 -9.57 -4.09
N PRO A 57 8.50 -9.06 -4.32
CA PRO A 57 9.06 -7.97 -3.51
C PRO A 57 8.39 -6.61 -3.75
N GLU A 58 7.88 -6.34 -4.96
CA GLU A 58 7.17 -5.10 -5.27
C GLU A 58 5.79 -5.11 -4.63
N ASP A 59 5.07 -6.23 -4.72
CA ASP A 59 3.79 -6.39 -4.03
C ASP A 59 3.95 -6.30 -2.51
N ALA A 60 5.04 -6.83 -1.95
CA ALA A 60 5.37 -6.69 -0.53
C ALA A 60 5.57 -5.22 -0.14
N ARG A 61 6.27 -4.45 -0.99
CA ARG A 61 6.49 -3.02 -0.78
C ARG A 61 5.18 -2.23 -0.85
N ASP A 62 4.35 -2.51 -1.85
CA ASP A 62 3.05 -1.86 -2.02
C ASP A 62 2.11 -2.19 -0.86
N ALA A 63 2.05 -3.45 -0.44
CA ALA A 63 1.24 -3.86 0.71
C ALA A 63 1.70 -3.19 2.00
N ALA A 64 3.01 -3.03 2.21
CA ALA A 64 3.56 -2.33 3.37
C ALA A 64 3.16 -0.85 3.39
N GLN A 65 3.29 -0.16 2.25
CA GLN A 65 2.89 1.24 2.12
C GLN A 65 1.38 1.43 2.32
N GLU A 66 0.56 0.57 1.69
CA GLU A 66 -0.90 0.58 1.86
C GLU A 66 -1.29 0.32 3.32
N ALA A 67 -0.60 -0.58 4.03
CA ALA A 67 -0.85 -0.83 5.45
C ALA A 67 -0.51 0.40 6.32
N LEU A 68 0.58 1.11 6.01
CA LEU A 68 0.93 2.37 6.68
C LEU A 68 -0.07 3.50 6.37
N ALA A 69 -0.56 3.59 5.13
CA ALA A 69 -1.61 4.53 4.76
C ALA A 69 -2.92 4.22 5.51
N LYS A 70 -3.33 2.95 5.54
CA LYS A 70 -4.49 2.49 6.31
C LYS A 70 -4.32 2.75 7.80
N LEU A 71 -3.11 2.62 8.35
CA LEU A 71 -2.80 2.96 9.74
C LEU A 71 -3.17 4.43 10.01
N CYS A 72 -2.70 5.37 9.17
CA CYS A 72 -3.02 6.80 9.31
C CYS A 72 -4.53 7.08 9.33
N VAL A 73 -5.29 6.41 8.46
CA VAL A 73 -6.74 6.62 8.33
C VAL A 73 -7.52 5.92 9.44
N ARG A 74 -7.11 4.71 9.83
CA ARG A 74 -7.88 3.84 10.74
C ARG A 74 -7.45 3.95 12.21
N LEU A 75 -6.40 4.70 12.53
CA LEU A 75 -5.92 4.84 13.91
C LEU A 75 -7.01 5.30 14.88
N ARG A 76 -7.93 6.17 14.44
CA ARG A 76 -9.06 6.63 15.27
C ARG A 76 -10.03 5.50 15.65
N GLN A 77 -10.10 4.44 14.85
CA GLN A 77 -10.99 3.30 15.07
C GLN A 77 -10.40 2.26 16.04
N PHE A 78 -9.09 2.33 16.32
CA PHE A 78 -8.44 1.43 17.28
C PHE A 78 -9.01 1.66 18.68
N ARG A 79 -9.62 0.64 19.30
CA ARG A 79 -10.33 0.80 20.59
C ARG A 79 -9.43 0.71 21.84
N GLY A 80 -8.20 0.21 21.70
CA GLY A 80 -7.29 0.02 22.84
C GLY A 80 -7.52 -1.27 23.64
N GLU A 81 -8.40 -2.16 23.17
CA GLU A 81 -8.68 -3.47 23.79
C GLU A 81 -7.52 -4.48 23.67
N ALA A 82 -6.57 -4.22 22.76
CA ALA A 82 -5.36 -5.01 22.56
C ALA A 82 -4.16 -4.08 22.39
N GLN A 83 -2.94 -4.61 22.44
CA GLN A 83 -1.74 -3.83 22.10
C GLN A 83 -1.83 -3.27 20.66
N PHE A 84 -1.32 -2.06 20.49
CA PHE A 84 -1.27 -1.41 19.17
C PHE A 84 -0.54 -2.26 18.13
N SER A 85 0.57 -2.88 18.51
CA SER A 85 1.34 -3.81 17.69
C SER A 85 0.50 -4.99 17.16
N THR A 86 -0.39 -5.54 17.98
CA THR A 86 -1.32 -6.63 17.61
C THR A 86 -2.35 -6.15 16.60
N TRP A 87 -2.93 -4.96 16.80
CA TRP A 87 -3.86 -4.38 15.85
C TRP A 87 -3.19 -4.06 14.50
N LEU A 88 -1.98 -3.49 14.53
CA LEU A 88 -1.20 -3.22 13.33
C LEU A 88 -0.83 -4.51 12.58
N HIS A 89 -0.42 -5.56 13.29
CA HIS A 89 -0.16 -6.86 12.68
C HIS A 89 -1.36 -7.36 11.88
N ARG A 90 -2.58 -7.29 12.45
CA ARG A 90 -3.81 -7.68 11.74
C ARG A 90 -4.04 -6.81 10.49
N LEU A 91 -3.78 -5.51 10.57
CA LEU A 91 -3.92 -4.60 9.44
C LEU A 91 -2.98 -4.97 8.28
N VAL A 92 -1.72 -5.31 8.59
CA VAL A 92 -0.72 -5.75 7.60
C VAL A 92 -1.12 -7.09 6.98
N VAL A 93 -1.47 -8.09 7.80
CA VAL A 93 -1.90 -9.42 7.31
C VAL A 93 -3.10 -9.30 6.37
N ASN A 94 -4.10 -8.51 6.75
CA ASN A 94 -5.29 -8.31 5.92
C ASN A 94 -4.92 -7.63 4.59
N THR A 95 -4.05 -6.62 4.62
CA THR A 95 -3.62 -5.93 3.40
C THR A 95 -2.81 -6.85 2.48
N CYS A 96 -1.92 -7.69 3.02
CA CYS A 96 -1.20 -8.68 2.23
C CYS A 96 -2.15 -9.74 1.63
N ARG A 97 -3.17 -10.16 2.38
CA ARG A 97 -4.19 -11.08 1.89
C ARG A 97 -4.99 -10.49 0.74
N ASP A 98 -5.37 -9.21 0.82
CA ASP A 98 -6.07 -8.50 -0.26
C ASP A 98 -5.22 -8.48 -1.54
N VAL A 99 -3.91 -8.20 -1.43
CA VAL A 99 -2.97 -8.20 -2.56
C VAL A 99 -2.83 -9.61 -3.16
N ALA A 100 -2.61 -10.63 -2.34
CA ALA A 100 -2.48 -12.00 -2.80
C ALA A 100 -3.77 -12.54 -3.46
N GLN A 101 -4.95 -12.07 -3.05
CA GLN A 101 -6.21 -12.44 -3.68
C GLN A 101 -6.33 -11.82 -5.08
N ARG A 102 -5.94 -10.55 -5.25
CA ARG A 102 -5.95 -9.86 -6.55
C ARG A 102 -5.04 -10.53 -7.57
N GLN A 103 -3.87 -11.02 -7.15
CA GLN A 103 -2.97 -11.78 -8.02
C GLN A 103 -3.64 -13.04 -8.56
N ARG A 104 -4.29 -13.83 -7.70
CA ARG A 104 -4.97 -15.08 -8.12
C ARG A 104 -6.03 -14.81 -9.17
N THR A 105 -6.81 -13.74 -9.03
CA THR A 105 -7.82 -13.37 -10.03
C THR A 105 -7.19 -12.95 -11.35
N ARG A 106 -6.05 -12.22 -11.34
CA ARG A 106 -5.33 -11.85 -12.57
C ARG A 106 -4.73 -13.05 -13.32
N THR A 107 -4.35 -14.11 -12.61
CA THR A 107 -3.79 -15.33 -13.22
C THR A 107 -4.85 -16.18 -13.94
N HIS A 108 -6.15 -15.99 -13.66
CA HIS A 108 -7.23 -16.83 -14.21
C HIS A 108 -7.98 -16.23 -15.41
N ASP A 109 -7.43 -15.22 -16.10
CA ASP A 109 -8.02 -14.72 -17.34
C ASP A 109 -7.30 -15.36 -18.55
N PRO A 110 -7.81 -16.46 -19.14
CA PRO A 110 -7.34 -16.88 -20.46
C PRO A 110 -7.72 -15.78 -21.46
N LEU A 111 -6.76 -15.31 -22.25
CA LEU A 111 -7.04 -14.45 -23.40
C LEU A 111 -8.11 -15.12 -24.27
N PRO A 112 -9.15 -14.41 -24.73
CA PRO A 112 -10.02 -14.92 -25.78
C PRO A 112 -9.14 -15.23 -27.01
N GLU A 113 -9.09 -16.50 -27.40
CA GLU A 113 -8.24 -17.01 -28.47
C GLU A 113 -8.85 -16.75 -29.85
N GLU A 114 -9.28 -15.52 -30.16
CA GLU A 114 -9.88 -15.25 -31.47
C GLU A 114 -9.65 -13.77 -31.86
N LEU A 115 -8.72 -13.50 -32.78
CA LEU A 115 -8.92 -12.57 -33.90
C LEU A 115 -7.74 -12.65 -34.88
N GLY A 116 -7.96 -13.38 -35.98
CA GLY A 116 -7.03 -13.44 -37.11
C GLY A 116 -7.42 -14.42 -38.22
N ALA A 117 -8.71 -14.70 -38.39
CA ALA A 117 -9.22 -15.08 -39.71
C ALA A 117 -9.23 -13.80 -40.58
N ASP A 118 -9.03 -13.95 -41.89
CA ASP A 118 -9.20 -12.93 -42.95
C ASP A 118 -7.93 -12.19 -43.44
N LEU A 119 -6.92 -12.91 -43.96
CA LEU A 119 -5.92 -12.31 -44.87
C LEU A 119 -5.89 -12.89 -46.28
N GLU A 120 -6.93 -13.58 -46.75
CA GLU A 120 -6.89 -14.18 -48.08
C GLU A 120 -8.15 -13.95 -48.90
N GLN A 121 -8.32 -12.74 -49.43
CA GLN A 121 -8.90 -12.49 -50.76
C GLN A 121 -8.42 -11.14 -51.32
N ASP A 122 -7.38 -11.14 -52.18
CA ASP A 122 -7.38 -10.40 -53.45
C ASP A 122 -6.18 -10.81 -54.32
N PRO A 123 -6.39 -11.48 -55.46
CA PRO A 123 -5.50 -11.32 -56.58
C PRO A 123 -6.28 -10.90 -57.83
N THR A 124 -6.47 -9.59 -57.99
CA THR A 124 -6.76 -9.00 -59.30
C THR A 124 -5.50 -9.09 -60.20
N ARG A 125 -5.39 -10.17 -60.99
CA ARG A 125 -4.51 -10.29 -62.18
C ARG A 125 -5.02 -11.49 -63.01
N GLY A 126 -5.85 -11.34 -64.03
CA GLY A 126 -5.59 -10.64 -65.29
C GLY A 126 -5.05 -11.64 -66.33
N VAL A 127 -5.83 -11.87 -67.40
CA VAL A 127 -5.44 -12.16 -68.81
C VAL A 127 -6.28 -13.26 -69.49
N ARG A 128 -6.95 -12.80 -70.56
CA ARG A 128 -7.71 -13.46 -71.63
C ARG A 128 -6.80 -14.31 -72.54
N ILE A 129 -7.17 -15.54 -72.91
CA ILE A 129 -6.83 -16.17 -74.21
C ILE A 129 -7.94 -17.17 -74.64
N THR A 130 -8.45 -16.90 -75.85
CA THR A 130 -9.17 -17.70 -76.87
C THR A 130 -10.35 -18.58 -76.47
#